data_AF-A0AA86S8R5-F1
#
_entry.id   AF-A0AA86S8R5-F1
#
_cell.length_a   1.000
_cell.length_b   1.000
_cell.length_c   1.000
_cell.angle_alpha   90.00
_cell.angle_beta   90.00
_cell.angle_gamma   90.00
#
_symmetry.space_group_name_H-M   'P 1'
#
loop_
_entity.id
_entity.type
_entity.pdbx_description
1 polymer ?
#
loop_
_entity_poly.entity_id
_entity_poly.type
_entity_poly.pdbx_seq_one_letter_code
_entity_poly.pdbx_strand_id
1 'polypeptide(L)'
;MIAGLLGLGGGFILGPLFLGLGIPPQVASATSTLAMAFSASMAVVEYYLLKRFPIPYALYFVSIATAAALVGQHLVRKAIAILGRASVIIFILTFTLCVSAVLLGGVGVAHMIQKIENKEYMGFGDLCTYRATK
;
A
#
# COMPACT_ATOMS: atom_id res chain seq x y z
N MET A 1 -5.73 1.71 -8.50
CA MET A 1 -4.32 1.34 -8.73
C MET A 1 -3.41 1.64 -7.52
N ILE A 2 -3.44 2.85 -6.94
CA ILE A 2 -2.51 3.27 -5.86
C ILE A 2 -2.59 2.35 -4.62
N ALA A 3 -3.79 2.03 -4.13
CA ALA A 3 -3.97 1.11 -2.99
C ALA A 3 -3.47 -0.33 -3.26
N GLY A 4 -3.55 -0.80 -4.51
CA GLY A 4 -3.08 -2.12 -4.91
C GLY A 4 -1.54 -2.20 -4.98
N LEU A 5 -0.88 -1.12 -5.40
CA LEU A 5 0.59 -1.03 -5.44
C LEU A 5 1.23 -0.93 -4.06
N LEU A 6 0.58 -0.24 -3.11
CA LEU A 6 1.08 -0.15 -1.73
C LEU A 6 0.84 -1.44 -0.90
N GLY A 7 0.15 -2.45 -1.44
CA GLY A 7 -0.22 -3.65 -0.69
C GLY A 7 -1.26 -3.41 0.42
N LEU A 8 -1.66 -2.15 0.62
CA LEU A 8 -2.77 -1.72 1.47
C LEU A 8 -4.07 -1.93 0.70
N GLY A 9 -4.41 -3.18 0.38
CA GLY A 9 -5.70 -3.43 -0.24
C GLY A 9 -6.86 -3.03 0.68
N GLY A 10 -8.07 -3.05 0.13
CA GLY A 10 -9.27 -2.55 0.80
C GLY A 10 -9.53 -3.09 2.21
N GLY A 11 -8.88 -4.18 2.64
CA GLY A 11 -8.96 -4.73 4.00
C GLY A 11 -8.52 -3.82 5.13
N PHE A 12 -7.61 -2.85 4.93
CA PHE A 12 -7.28 -1.86 5.98
C PHE A 12 -8.45 -0.91 6.27
N ILE A 13 -9.32 -0.66 5.28
CA ILE A 13 -10.48 0.22 5.40
C ILE A 13 -11.73 -0.61 5.77
N LEU A 14 -11.93 -1.75 5.10
CA LEU A 14 -13.04 -2.66 5.36
C LEU A 14 -12.93 -3.33 6.74
N GLY A 15 -11.72 -3.60 7.24
CA GLY A 15 -11.49 -4.22 8.55
C GLY A 15 -12.15 -3.48 9.72
N PRO A 16 -11.80 -2.22 9.99
CA PRO A 16 -12.43 -1.43 11.05
C PRO A 16 -13.91 -1.13 10.76
N LEU A 17 -14.31 -1.01 9.49
CA LEU A 17 -15.71 -0.81 9.10
C LEU A 17 -16.59 -2.02 9.45
N PHE A 18 -16.13 -3.24 9.19
CA PHE A 18 -16.83 -4.46 9.57
C PHE A 18 -16.85 -4.71 11.08
N LEU A 19 -15.79 -4.30 11.79
CA LEU A 19 -15.75 -4.34 13.25
C LEU A 19 -16.76 -3.35 13.87
N GLY A 20 -16.94 -2.17 13.24
CA GLY A 20 -17.97 -1.19 13.62
C GLY A 20 -19.41 -1.64 13.31
N LEU A 21 -19.60 -2.52 12.33
CA LEU A 21 -20.89 -3.13 11.97
C LEU A 21 -21.24 -4.38 12.80
N GLY A 22 -20.39 -4.80 13.75
CA GLY A 22 -20.65 -5.96 14.60
C GLY A 22 -20.54 -7.32 13.89
N ILE A 23 -19.95 -7.35 12.68
CA ILE A 23 -19.81 -8.56 11.87
C ILE A 23 -18.57 -9.35 12.34
N PRO A 24 -18.64 -10.69 12.48
CA PRO A 24 -17.50 -11.47 12.91
C PRO A 24 -16.29 -11.27 11.98
N PRO A 25 -15.08 -11.07 12.52
CA PRO A 25 -13.89 -10.71 11.73
C PRO A 25 -13.50 -11.79 10.70
N GLN A 26 -13.93 -13.03 10.93
CA GLN A 26 -13.62 -14.17 10.07
C GLN A 26 -14.31 -14.08 8.69
N VAL A 27 -15.55 -13.60 8.63
CA VAL A 27 -16.26 -13.41 7.34
C VAL A 27 -15.81 -12.11 6.66
N ALA A 28 -15.59 -11.04 7.44
CA ALA A 28 -15.09 -9.76 6.93
C ALA A 28 -13.71 -9.89 6.26
N SER A 29 -12.82 -10.70 6.85
CA SER A 29 -11.50 -11.00 6.29
C SER A 29 -11.62 -11.77 4.97
N ALA A 30 -12.53 -12.74 4.88
CA ALA A 30 -12.73 -13.51 3.65
C ALA A 30 -13.25 -12.63 2.51
N THR A 31 -14.28 -11.80 2.77
CA THR A 31 -14.84 -10.87 1.79
C THR A 31 -13.80 -9.85 1.30
N SER A 32 -12.99 -9.29 2.21
CA SER A 32 -11.94 -8.33 1.84
C SER A 32 -10.87 -8.98 0.96
N THR A 33 -10.48 -10.22 1.27
CA THR A 33 -9.48 -10.97 0.49
C THR A 33 -10.00 -11.28 -0.91
N LEU A 34 -11.29 -11.66 -1.04
CA LEU A 34 -11.92 -11.91 -2.33
C LEU A 34 -11.97 -10.63 -3.19
N ALA A 35 -12.40 -9.51 -2.61
CA ALA A 35 -12.45 -8.23 -3.32
C ALA A 35 -11.05 -7.78 -3.78
N MET A 36 -10.02 -8.01 -2.96
CA MET A 36 -8.62 -7.75 -3.32
C MET A 36 -8.16 -8.64 -4.46
N ALA A 37 -8.45 -9.95 -4.42
CA ALA A 37 -8.09 -10.88 -5.49
C ALA A 37 -8.77 -10.50 -6.83
N PHE A 38 -10.04 -10.11 -6.79
CA PHE A 38 -10.76 -9.66 -7.99
C PHE A 38 -10.15 -8.39 -8.60
N SER A 39 -9.86 -7.37 -7.76
CA SER A 39 -9.19 -6.15 -8.23
C SER A 39 -7.79 -6.42 -8.80
N ALA A 40 -7.02 -7.32 -8.18
CA ALA A 40 -5.69 -7.69 -8.68
C ALA A 40 -5.78 -8.37 -10.05
N SER A 41 -6.72 -9.29 -10.25
CA SER A 41 -6.95 -9.94 -11.55
C SER A 41 -7.33 -8.94 -12.63
N MET A 42 -8.22 -7.98 -12.34
CA MET A 42 -8.57 -6.91 -13.28
C MET A 42 -7.36 -6.04 -13.64
N ALA A 43 -6.51 -5.69 -12.66
CA ALA A 43 -5.29 -4.95 -12.92
C ALA A 43 -4.30 -5.72 -13.81
N VAL A 44 -4.15 -7.03 -13.62
CA VAL A 44 -3.30 -7.88 -14.48
C VAL A 44 -3.84 -7.92 -15.91
N VAL A 45 -5.15 -8.04 -16.08
CA VAL A 45 -5.79 -8.03 -17.41
C VAL A 45 -5.58 -6.68 -18.10
N GLU A 46 -5.78 -5.56 -17.40
CA GLU A 46 -5.48 -4.22 -17.92
C GLU A 46 -4.02 -4.09 -18.35
N TYR A 47 -3.08 -4.52 -17.49
CA TYR A 47 -1.64 -4.49 -17.80
C TYR A 47 -1.28 -5.39 -18.99
N TYR A 48 -1.96 -6.52 -19.15
CA TYR A 48 -1.78 -7.42 -20.27
C TYR A 48 -2.26 -6.79 -21.58
N LEU A 49 -3.40 -6.09 -21.57
CA LEU A 49 -3.96 -5.40 -22.74
C LEU A 49 -3.08 -4.22 -23.19
N LEU A 50 -2.43 -3.51 -22.26
CA LEU A 50 -1.50 -2.42 -22.59
C LEU A 50 -0.20 -2.90 -23.27
N LYS A 51 0.02 -4.22 -23.38
CA LYS A 51 1.07 -4.88 -24.19
C LYS A 51 2.51 -4.37 -23.97
N ARG A 52 2.79 -3.76 -22.81
CA ARG A 52 4.02 -3.00 -22.53
C ARG A 52 5.03 -3.71 -21.62
N PHE A 53 4.88 -5.01 -21.35
CA PHE A 53 5.73 -5.68 -20.36
C PHE A 53 6.39 -6.98 -20.85
N PRO A 54 7.72 -7.14 -20.63
CA PRO A 54 8.38 -8.43 -20.72
C PRO A 54 7.86 -9.35 -19.60
N ILE A 55 7.07 -10.37 -19.99
CA ILE A 55 6.52 -11.44 -19.15
C ILE A 55 7.48 -12.03 -18.08
N PRO A 56 8.80 -12.23 -18.32
CA PRO A 56 9.68 -12.81 -17.30
C PRO A 56 9.78 -11.99 -16.01
N TYR A 57 9.72 -10.66 -16.09
CA TYR A 57 9.80 -9.80 -14.90
C TYR A 57 8.54 -9.91 -14.03
N ALA A 58 7.37 -10.06 -14.65
CA ALA A 58 6.12 -10.24 -13.92
C ALA A 58 6.13 -11.55 -13.11
N LEU A 59 6.58 -12.65 -13.72
CA LEU A 59 6.70 -13.95 -13.04
C LEU A 59 7.68 -13.89 -11.86
N TYR A 60 8.82 -13.21 -12.03
CA TYR A 60 9.80 -13.03 -10.97
C TYR A 60 9.20 -12.27 -9.77
N PHE A 61 8.55 -11.14 -10.02
CA PHE A 61 7.89 -10.37 -8.96
C PHE A 61 6.75 -11.13 -8.27
N VAL A 62 5.95 -11.88 -9.03
CA VAL A 62 4.88 -12.73 -8.47
C VAL A 62 5.46 -13.80 -7.55
N SER A 63 6.55 -14.45 -7.94
CA SER A 63 7.20 -15.49 -7.12
C SER A 63 7.72 -14.93 -5.79
N ILE A 64 8.40 -13.78 -5.82
CA ILE A 64 8.92 -13.11 -4.61
C ILE A 64 7.78 -12.61 -3.73
N ALA A 65 6.77 -11.97 -4.32
CA ALA A 65 5.63 -11.44 -3.58
C ALA A 65 4.85 -12.56 -2.88
N THR A 66 4.69 -13.71 -3.53
CA THR A 66 4.01 -14.88 -2.96
C THR A 66 4.82 -15.47 -1.80
N ALA A 67 6.14 -15.63 -1.97
CA ALA A 67 7.02 -16.11 -0.91
C ALA A 67 7.01 -15.16 0.31
N ALA A 68 7.14 -13.86 0.08
CA ALA A 68 7.08 -12.85 1.14
C ALA A 68 5.72 -12.85 1.86
N ALA A 69 4.61 -12.96 1.13
CA ALA A 69 3.27 -13.02 1.70
C ALA A 69 3.07 -14.25 2.58
N LEU A 70 3.50 -15.43 2.12
CA LEU A 70 3.42 -16.67 2.90
C LEU A 70 4.23 -16.57 4.21
N VAL A 71 5.48 -16.08 4.13
CA VAL A 71 6.33 -15.89 5.31
C VAL A 71 5.73 -14.87 6.27
N GLY A 72 5.25 -13.73 5.75
CA GLY A 72 4.61 -12.69 6.55
C GLY A 72 3.35 -13.19 7.26
N GLN A 73 2.46 -13.88 6.54
CA GLN A 73 1.25 -14.46 7.15
C GLN A 73 1.58 -15.51 8.21
N HIS A 74 2.60 -16.35 8.00
CA HIS A 74 3.05 -17.31 9.00
C HIS A 74 3.59 -16.63 10.25
N LEU A 75 4.42 -15.60 10.09
CA LEU A 75 5.00 -14.85 11.20
C LEU A 75 3.92 -14.13 12.01
N VAL A 76 2.98 -13.46 11.34
CA VAL A 76 1.86 -12.75 11.98
C VAL A 76 0.94 -13.73 12.71
N ARG A 77 0.59 -14.86 12.09
CA ARG A 77 -0.24 -15.89 12.75
C ARG A 77 0.44 -16.46 13.98
N LYS A 78 1.75 -16.70 13.93
CA LYS A 78 2.54 -17.18 15.07
C LYS A 78 2.64 -16.12 16.18
N ALA A 79 2.81 -14.85 15.83
CA ALA A 79 2.82 -13.74 16.78
C ALA A 79 1.46 -13.58 17.49
N ILE A 80 0.36 -13.70 16.76
CA ILE A 80 -1.00 -13.66 17.33
C ILE A 80 -1.22 -14.84 18.29
N ALA A 81 -0.79 -16.05 17.91
CA ALA A 81 -0.95 -17.25 18.72
C ALA A 81 -0.14 -17.22 20.04
N ILE A 82 1.02 -16.56 20.05
CA ILE A 82 1.88 -16.48 21.24
C ILE A 82 1.40 -15.39 22.21
N LEU A 83 0.86 -14.26 21.72
CA LEU A 83 0.62 -13.08 22.56
C LEU A 83 -0.85 -12.78 22.92
N GLY A 84 -1.85 -13.31 22.22
CA GLY A 84 -3.26 -13.36 22.65
C GLY A 84 -3.99 -12.07 23.08
N ARG A 85 -3.35 -10.88 23.02
CA ARG A 85 -3.90 -9.60 23.51
C ARG A 85 -4.05 -8.57 22.38
N ALA A 86 -5.20 -7.88 22.36
CA ALA A 86 -5.57 -6.88 21.35
C ALA A 86 -4.57 -5.72 21.19
N SER A 87 -3.84 -5.36 22.25
CA SER A 87 -2.85 -4.27 22.23
C SER A 87 -1.69 -4.49 21.24
N VAL A 88 -1.34 -5.75 20.95
CA VAL A 88 -0.21 -6.09 20.07
C VAL A 88 -0.53 -5.81 18.60
N ILE A 89 -1.80 -5.99 18.19
CA ILE A 89 -2.24 -5.69 16.82
C ILE A 89 -2.08 -4.19 16.54
N ILE A 90 -2.47 -3.35 17.49
CA ILE A 90 -2.34 -1.89 17.39
C ILE A 90 -0.86 -1.51 17.34
N PHE A 91 -0.01 -2.09 18.18
CA PHE A 91 1.43 -1.83 18.16
C PHE A 91 2.08 -2.15 16.80
N ILE A 92 1.76 -3.31 16.21
CA ILE A 92 2.27 -3.70 14.88
C ILE A 92 1.75 -2.74 13.79
N LEU A 93 0.47 -2.37 13.85
CA LEU A 93 -0.13 -1.43 12.89
C LEU A 93 0.55 -0.05 12.97
N THR A 94 0.69 0.50 14.17
CA THR A 94 1.33 1.81 14.39
C THR A 94 2.80 1.77 13.98
N PHE A 95 3.55 0.73 14.34
CA PHE A 95 4.94 0.59 13.93
C PHE A 95 5.09 0.56 12.40
N THR A 96 4.26 -0.24 11.74
CA THR A 96 4.28 -0.35 10.27
C THR A 96 3.91 0.98 9.60
N LEU A 97 2.94 1.72 10.15
CA LEU A 97 2.57 3.05 9.68
C LEU A 97 3.70 4.07 9.88
N CYS A 98 4.35 4.08 11.04
CA CYS A 98 5.49 4.96 11.32
C CYS A 98 6.64 4.68 10.35
N VAL A 99 7.01 3.42 10.16
CA VAL A 99 8.05 3.02 9.20
C VAL A 99 7.67 3.48 7.79
N SER A 100 6.42 3.23 7.36
CA SER A 100 5.95 3.65 6.04
C SER A 100 6.01 5.18 5.85
N ALA A 101 5.61 5.95 6.87
CA ALA A 101 5.68 7.41 6.85
C ALA A 101 7.13 7.93 6.79
N VAL A 102 8.05 7.31 7.53
CA VAL A 102 9.47 7.68 7.51
C VAL A 102 10.11 7.36 6.16
N LEU A 103 9.85 6.19 5.56
CA LEU A 103 10.40 5.84 4.26
C LEU A 103 9.85 6.75 3.15
N LEU A 104 8.53 6.93 3.07
CA LEU A 104 7.92 7.78 2.05
C LEU A 104 8.30 9.25 2.23
N GLY A 105 8.33 9.73 3.47
CA GLY A 105 8.81 11.06 3.82
C GLY A 105 10.27 11.25 3.43
N GLY A 106 11.14 10.30 3.79
CA GLY A 106 12.56 10.33 3.47
C GLY A 106 12.84 10.32 1.96
N VAL A 107 12.20 9.40 1.22
CA VAL A 107 12.33 9.34 -0.25
C VAL A 107 11.75 10.59 -0.89
N GLY A 108 10.60 11.09 -0.42
CA GLY A 108 9.98 12.32 -0.94
C GLY A 108 10.86 13.56 -0.76
N VAL A 109 11.49 13.71 0.41
CA VAL A 109 12.43 14.81 0.70
C VAL A 109 13.70 14.68 -0.15
N ALA A 110 14.27 13.47 -0.26
CA ALA A 110 15.44 13.22 -1.11
C ALA A 110 15.16 13.55 -2.58
N HIS A 111 13.99 13.16 -3.08
CA HIS A 111 13.56 13.46 -4.45
C HIS A 111 13.30 14.95 -4.67
N MET A 112 12.80 15.66 -3.66
CA MET A 112 12.65 17.11 -3.70
C MET A 112 14.01 17.81 -3.78
N ILE A 113 14.99 17.42 -2.96
CA ILE A 113 16.32 18.05 -2.96
C ILE A 113 17.00 17.87 -4.32
N GLN A 114 16.94 16.66 -4.91
CA GLN A 114 17.45 16.43 -6.27
C GLN A 114 16.77 17.32 -7.32
N LYS A 115 15.47 17.56 -7.17
CA LYS A 115 14.71 18.41 -8.10
C LYS A 115 15.07 19.90 -7.99
N ILE A 116 15.47 20.36 -6.79
CA ILE A 116 16.02 21.71 -6.58
C ILE A 116 17.37 21.87 -7.27
N GLU A 117 18.26 20.89 -7.13
CA GLU A 117 19.61 20.94 -7.68
C GLU A 117 19.60 20.98 -9.22
N ASN A 118 18.65 20.28 -9.86
CA ASN A 118 18.46 20.30 -11.30
C ASN A 118 17.71 21.54 -11.84
N LYS A 119 17.37 22.53 -11.00
CA LYS A 119 16.59 23.73 -11.35
C LYS A 119 15.28 23.44 -12.11
N GLU A 120 14.64 22.29 -11.86
CA GLU A 120 13.37 21.95 -12.50
C GLU A 120 12.18 22.57 -11.75
N TYR A 121 11.15 22.96 -12.51
CA TYR A 121 9.90 23.48 -11.96
C TYR A 121 9.29 22.47 -10.95
N MET A 122 9.12 22.94 -9.72
CA MET A 122 8.59 22.19 -8.58
C MET A 122 7.08 21.95 -8.64
N GLY A 123 6.40 22.37 -9.72
CA GLY A 123 4.94 22.26 -9.86
C GLY A 123 4.15 23.27 -9.04
N PHE A 124 4.82 24.12 -8.24
CA PHE A 124 4.21 25.33 -7.72
C PHE A 124 4.10 26.35 -8.86
N GLY A 125 2.87 26.70 -9.22
CA GLY A 125 2.61 27.80 -10.14
C GLY A 125 3.23 29.11 -9.62
N ASP A 126 3.64 29.96 -10.54
CA ASP A 126 4.36 31.20 -10.24
C ASP A 126 3.49 32.13 -9.38
N LEU A 127 3.79 32.20 -8.08
CA LEU A 127 3.10 33.08 -7.13
C LEU A 127 3.27 34.57 -7.51
N CYS A 128 4.23 34.91 -8.38
CA CYS A 128 4.45 36.28 -8.83
C CYS A 128 3.42 36.75 -9.88
N THR A 129 2.81 35.85 -10.66
CA THR A 129 1.76 36.23 -11.63
C THR A 129 0.45 36.60 -10.93
N TYR A 130 0.20 36.10 -9.72
CA TYR A 130 -1.01 36.45 -8.95
C TYR A 130 -0.97 37.86 -8.34
N ARG A 131 0.23 38.47 -8.20
CA ARG A 131 0.39 39.80 -7.60
C ARG A 131 0.28 40.96 -8.60
N ALA A 132 0.20 40.68 -9.90
CA ALA A 132 0.10 41.70 -10.95
C ALA A 132 -1.35 42.09 -11.31
N THR A 133 -2.35 41.45 -10.70
CA THR A 133 -3.78 41.70 -10.99
C THR A 133 -4.54 42.15 -9.74
N LYS A 134 -4.01 43.16 -9.04
CA LYS A 134 -4.80 43.98 -8.12
C LYS A 134 -4.49 45.45 -8.36
#